data_AF-A0A401YMN5-F1
#
_entry.id   AF-A0A401YMN5-F1
#
_cell.length_a   1.000
_cell.length_b   1.000
_cell.length_c   1.000
_cell.angle_alpha   90.00
_cell.angle_beta   90.00
_cell.angle_gamma   90.00
#
_symmetry.space_group_name_H-M   'P 1'
#
loop_
_entity.id
_entity.type
_entity.pdbx_description
1 polymer ?
#
loop_
_entity_poly.entity_id
_entity_poly.type
_entity_poly.pdbx_seq_one_letter_code
_entity_poly.pdbx_strand_id
1 'polypeptide(L)'
;MISAGEIWESESFLPVVALVVGTITAAISTWASLHAAHPRLRLVYGMPSATALMSALPAVVPTLAVSWGTQILVHPHVVQVRVANTGRRDILRGAFDGNQPIGIDVGEPILAVLATSSPCPSSTAGSELLIPPRLLKKDEALTFSLLVDGAAPRLVGCRAQLNDVEVHNEADDARQAAVRLAVLTRVGVAIATFGLVLWIATLV
;
A
#
# COMPACT_ATOMS: atom_id res chain seq x y z
N MET A 1 42.46 27.97 32.44
CA MET A 1 42.59 26.50 32.49
C MET A 1 41.49 25.98 33.39
N ILE A 2 40.32 25.68 32.81
CA ILE A 2 39.24 24.97 33.52
C ILE A 2 39.57 23.49 33.34
N SER A 3 39.69 22.75 34.45
CA SER A 3 40.05 21.33 34.38
C SER A 3 38.82 20.53 33.94
N ALA A 4 38.97 19.64 32.96
CA ALA A 4 37.89 18.81 32.42
C ALA A 4 37.29 17.80 33.44
N GLY A 5 37.76 17.81 34.70
CA GLY A 5 37.30 16.92 35.76
C GLY A 5 36.06 17.40 36.53
N GLU A 6 35.82 18.71 36.65
CA GLU A 6 34.75 19.25 37.51
C GLU A 6 33.34 19.09 36.93
N ILE A 7 33.19 18.94 35.62
CA ILE A 7 31.87 18.88 34.97
C ILE A 7 31.18 17.52 35.27
N TRP A 8 31.97 16.47 35.48
CA TRP A 8 31.48 15.11 35.79
C TRP A 8 31.10 14.91 37.26
N GLU A 9 31.52 15.80 38.16
CA GLU A 9 31.18 15.75 39.59
C GLU A 9 29.96 16.62 39.97
N SER A 10 29.34 17.30 39.01
CA SER A 10 28.10 18.04 39.32
C SER A 10 26.99 17.04 39.69
N GLU A 11 26.55 17.05 40.96
CA GLU A 11 25.45 16.21 41.48
C GLU A 11 24.17 16.29 40.62
N SER A 12 24.02 17.38 39.86
CA SER A 12 22.90 17.63 38.95
C SER A 12 22.98 16.95 37.58
N PHE A 13 24.14 16.45 37.14
CA PHE A 13 24.29 15.90 35.79
C PHE A 13 23.54 14.58 35.60
N LEU A 14 23.78 13.60 36.48
CA LEU A 14 23.11 12.30 36.46
C LEU A 14 21.57 12.40 36.49
N PRO A 15 20.94 13.21 37.38
CA PRO A 15 19.48 13.31 37.41
C PRO A 15 18.90 13.98 36.15
N VAL A 16 19.58 14.95 35.55
CA VAL A 16 19.12 15.58 34.29
C VAL A 16 19.16 14.57 33.14
N VAL A 17 20.25 13.80 33.02
CA VAL A 17 20.35 12.74 31.99
C VAL A 17 19.27 11.68 32.20
N ALA A 18 19.07 11.22 33.43
CA ALA A 18 18.04 10.23 33.76
C ALA A 18 16.63 10.74 33.42
N LEU A 19 16.34 12.02 33.65
CA LEU A 19 15.06 12.65 33.31
C LEU A 19 14.84 12.68 31.78
N VAL A 20 15.85 13.09 31.00
CA VAL A 20 15.75 13.14 29.54
C VAL A 20 15.57 11.74 28.95
N VAL A 21 16.35 10.76 29.40
CA VAL A 21 16.19 9.37 28.94
C VAL A 21 14.81 8.84 29.33
N GLY A 22 14.40 9.03 30.58
CA GLY A 22 13.11 8.56 31.08
C GLY A 22 11.91 9.13 30.30
N THR A 23 11.95 10.42 29.97
CA THR A 23 10.89 11.08 29.16
C THR A 23 10.85 10.56 27.73
N ILE A 24 12.00 10.37 27.09
CA ILE A 24 12.07 9.78 25.74
C ILE A 24 11.54 8.35 25.76
N THR A 25 11.95 7.52 26.72
CA THR A 25 11.47 6.13 26.82
C THR A 25 9.96 6.09 27.05
N ALA A 26 9.43 6.91 27.97
CA ALA A 26 7.98 6.96 28.23
C ALA A 26 7.18 7.40 26.99
N ALA A 27 7.68 8.39 26.25
CA ALA A 27 7.05 8.85 25.00
C ALA A 27 7.04 7.74 23.94
N ILE A 28 8.17 7.04 23.74
CA ILE A 28 8.28 5.93 22.78
C ILE A 28 7.35 4.78 23.17
N SER A 29 7.33 4.38 24.44
CA SER A 29 6.48 3.29 24.94
C SER A 29 4.99 3.61 24.77
N THR A 30 4.58 4.84 25.06
CA THR A 30 3.18 5.29 24.89
C THR A 30 2.80 5.32 23.41
N TRP A 31 3.66 5.91 22.56
CA TRP A 31 3.45 5.95 21.12
C TRP A 31 3.35 4.55 20.51
N ALA A 32 4.25 3.65 20.91
CA ALA A 32 4.27 2.25 20.48
C ALA A 32 3.00 1.51 20.93
N SER A 33 2.53 1.73 22.16
CA SER A 33 1.31 1.11 22.68
C SER A 33 0.07 1.56 21.92
N LEU A 34 -0.07 2.86 21.64
CA LEU A 34 -1.18 3.40 20.86
C LEU A 34 -1.15 2.91 19.41
N HIS A 35 0.03 2.82 18.80
CA HIS A 35 0.19 2.27 17.44
C HIS A 35 0.00 0.75 17.38
N ALA A 36 0.29 0.02 18.45
CA ALA A 36 0.08 -1.42 18.53
C ALA A 36 -1.40 -1.77 18.80
N ALA A 37 -2.11 -0.96 19.58
CA ALA A 37 -3.49 -1.22 19.98
C ALA A 37 -4.52 -1.06 18.83
N HIS A 38 -4.18 -0.35 17.77
CA HIS A 38 -5.00 -0.22 16.56
C HIS A 38 -4.33 -0.89 15.36
N PRO A 39 -4.32 -2.24 15.29
CA PRO A 39 -3.79 -2.95 14.14
C PRO A 39 -4.66 -2.64 12.91
N ARG A 40 -4.16 -1.72 12.08
CA ARG A 40 -4.86 -1.20 10.90
C ARG A 40 -5.18 -2.36 9.95
N LEU A 41 -6.46 -2.54 9.66
CA LEU A 41 -6.90 -3.35 8.51
C LEU A 41 -6.54 -2.55 7.26
N ARG A 42 -5.90 -3.20 6.30
CA ARG A 42 -5.44 -2.54 5.07
C ARG A 42 -5.79 -3.36 3.87
N LEU A 43 -6.51 -2.74 2.95
CA LEU A 43 -6.81 -3.30 1.64
C LEU A 43 -6.00 -2.51 0.61
N VAL A 44 -5.16 -3.21 -0.14
CA VAL A 44 -4.39 -2.63 -1.23
C VAL A 44 -4.98 -3.15 -2.53
N TYR A 45 -5.23 -2.24 -3.47
CA TYR A 45 -5.64 -2.60 -4.82
C TYR A 45 -4.68 -2.02 -5.85
N GLY A 46 -4.48 -2.73 -6.95
CA GLY A 46 -3.50 -2.37 -7.96
C GLY A 46 -3.75 -3.04 -9.29
N MET A 47 -3.07 -2.55 -10.33
CA MET A 47 -3.12 -3.11 -11.68
C MET A 47 -1.68 -3.39 -12.13
N PRO A 48 -1.08 -4.51 -11.66
CA PRO A 48 0.34 -4.77 -11.88
C PRO A 48 0.73 -4.95 -13.35
N SER A 49 -0.22 -5.32 -14.21
CA SER A 49 0.04 -5.52 -15.64
C SER A 49 -1.18 -5.16 -16.48
N ALA A 50 -0.92 -4.47 -17.59
CA ALA A 50 -1.86 -4.24 -18.67
C ALA A 50 -1.12 -4.57 -19.98
N THR A 51 -1.44 -5.72 -20.58
CA THR A 51 -0.78 -6.21 -21.79
C THR A 51 -1.73 -6.10 -22.96
N ALA A 52 -1.38 -5.31 -23.98
CA ALA A 52 -2.11 -5.28 -25.23
C ALA A 52 -2.00 -6.64 -25.93
N LEU A 53 -3.13 -7.23 -26.33
CA LEU A 53 -3.13 -8.47 -27.14
C LEU A 53 -2.66 -8.20 -28.56
N MET A 54 -2.89 -6.98 -29.04
CA MET A 54 -2.32 -6.46 -30.26
C MET A 54 -1.15 -5.56 -29.87
N SER A 55 0.02 -6.15 -29.63
CA SER A 55 1.27 -5.38 -29.61
C SER A 55 1.31 -4.60 -30.92
N ALA A 56 1.41 -3.28 -30.85
CA ALA A 56 1.48 -2.40 -32.01
C ALA A 56 2.68 -2.80 -32.88
N LEU A 57 2.51 -3.80 -33.76
CA LEU A 57 3.46 -4.05 -34.82
C LEU A 57 3.34 -2.85 -35.75
N PRO A 58 4.42 -2.09 -35.96
CA PRO A 58 4.40 -1.00 -36.91
C PRO A 58 4.05 -1.58 -38.29
N ALA A 59 2.88 -1.25 -38.80
CA ALA A 59 2.51 -1.24 -40.21
C ALA A 59 2.52 -2.54 -41.05
N VAL A 60 2.76 -3.75 -40.51
CA VAL A 60 3.07 -4.91 -41.40
C VAL A 60 2.03 -6.04 -41.48
N VAL A 61 0.99 -6.12 -40.63
CA VAL A 61 -0.03 -7.19 -40.77
C VAL A 61 -1.47 -6.67 -40.67
N PRO A 62 -2.11 -6.30 -41.79
CA PRO A 62 -3.51 -5.83 -41.81
C PRO A 62 -4.57 -6.91 -41.54
N THR A 63 -4.18 -8.15 -41.20
CA THR A 63 -5.08 -9.31 -41.21
C THR A 63 -5.40 -9.89 -39.83
N LEU A 64 -4.77 -9.41 -38.75
CA LEU A 64 -5.02 -9.95 -37.41
C LEU A 64 -6.18 -9.19 -36.74
N ALA A 65 -7.34 -9.83 -36.67
CA ALA A 65 -8.48 -9.37 -35.89
C ALA A 65 -8.66 -10.28 -34.67
N VAL A 66 -8.76 -9.69 -33.48
CA VAL A 66 -9.13 -10.41 -32.25
C VAL A 66 -10.65 -10.27 -32.09
N SER A 67 -11.34 -11.38 -31.90
CA SER A 67 -12.78 -11.39 -31.63
C SER A 67 -13.09 -12.07 -30.31
N TRP A 68 -14.13 -11.58 -29.65
CA TRP A 68 -14.70 -12.19 -28.46
C TRP A 68 -16.17 -12.53 -28.75
N GLY A 69 -16.45 -13.82 -28.91
CA GLY A 69 -17.74 -14.28 -29.43
C GLY A 69 -17.97 -13.77 -30.85
N THR A 70 -18.98 -12.92 -31.04
CA THR A 70 -19.32 -12.32 -32.34
C THR A 70 -18.81 -10.89 -32.51
N GLN A 71 -18.19 -10.31 -31.47
CA GLN A 71 -17.71 -8.93 -31.48
C GLN A 71 -16.23 -8.88 -31.87
N ILE A 72 -15.90 -8.04 -32.85
CA ILE A 72 -14.51 -7.71 -33.19
C ILE A 72 -14.03 -6.65 -32.21
N LEU A 73 -12.89 -6.89 -31.57
CA LEU A 73 -12.28 -6.00 -30.59
C LEU A 73 -11.34 -5.01 -31.28
N VAL A 74 -11.33 -3.77 -30.82
CA VAL A 74 -10.55 -2.69 -31.45
C VAL A 74 -9.19 -2.52 -30.78
N HIS A 75 -9.18 -2.48 -29.45
CA HIS A 75 -8.00 -2.33 -28.59
C HIS A 75 -8.04 -3.37 -27.46
N PRO A 76 -7.95 -4.66 -27.78
CA PRO A 76 -8.04 -5.72 -26.78
C PRO A 76 -6.80 -5.74 -25.86
N HIS A 77 -7.05 -5.69 -24.55
CA HIS A 77 -6.02 -5.79 -23.52
C HIS A 77 -6.37 -6.86 -22.50
N VAL A 78 -5.35 -7.57 -22.02
CA VAL A 78 -5.44 -8.41 -20.84
C VAL A 78 -4.85 -7.64 -19.67
N VAL A 79 -5.69 -7.37 -18.68
CA VAL A 79 -5.34 -6.58 -17.51
C VAL A 79 -5.38 -7.46 -16.28
N GLN A 80 -4.37 -7.35 -15.42
CA GLN A 80 -4.38 -7.99 -14.13
C GLN A 80 -4.76 -6.97 -13.07
N VAL A 81 -5.84 -7.23 -12.34
CA VAL A 81 -6.25 -6.47 -11.16
C VAL A 81 -5.91 -7.28 -9.92
N ARG A 82 -5.17 -6.67 -9.00
CA ARG A 82 -4.76 -7.28 -7.74
C ARG A 82 -5.44 -6.60 -6.58
N VAL A 83 -5.96 -7.39 -5.65
CA VAL A 83 -6.57 -6.94 -4.40
C VAL A 83 -5.97 -7.76 -3.26
N ALA A 84 -5.31 -7.12 -2.31
CA ALA A 84 -4.61 -7.80 -1.25
C ALA A 84 -4.95 -7.20 0.12
N ASN A 85 -5.10 -8.07 1.12
CA ASN A 85 -5.12 -7.65 2.51
C ASN A 85 -3.67 -7.59 3.02
N THR A 86 -3.12 -6.39 3.13
CA THR A 86 -1.77 -6.15 3.69
C THR A 86 -1.81 -5.76 5.17
N GLY A 87 -3.01 -5.78 5.75
CA GLY A 87 -3.24 -5.49 7.16
C GLY A 87 -2.70 -6.59 8.07
N ARG A 88 -2.67 -6.31 9.38
CA ARG A 88 -2.22 -7.30 10.38
C ARG A 88 -3.28 -8.33 10.78
N ARG A 89 -4.50 -8.17 10.28
CA ARG A 89 -5.69 -8.95 10.66
C ARG A 89 -6.50 -9.29 9.42
N ASP A 90 -7.28 -10.36 9.52
CA ASP A 90 -8.25 -10.74 8.51
C ASP A 90 -9.34 -9.66 8.37
N ILE A 91 -9.76 -9.38 7.14
CA ILE A 91 -10.94 -8.56 6.85
C ILE A 91 -12.14 -9.50 6.81
N LEU A 92 -12.95 -9.48 7.87
CA LEU A 92 -14.15 -10.31 7.99
C LEU A 92 -15.25 -9.80 7.06
N ARG A 93 -16.21 -10.67 6.71
CA ARG A 93 -17.41 -10.26 5.96
C ARG A 93 -18.20 -9.13 6.62
N GLY A 94 -18.20 -9.06 7.95
CA GLY A 94 -18.87 -7.99 8.71
C GLY A 94 -18.17 -6.62 8.64
N ALA A 95 -16.96 -6.54 8.07
CA ALA A 95 -16.29 -5.27 7.84
C ALA A 95 -16.85 -4.53 6.61
N PHE A 96 -17.63 -5.20 5.77
CA PHE A 96 -18.24 -4.62 4.57
C PHE A 96 -19.53 -3.91 4.96
N ASP A 97 -19.55 -2.59 4.82
CA ASP A 97 -20.71 -1.79 5.20
C ASP A 97 -21.90 -2.14 4.30
N GLY A 98 -23.02 -2.48 4.93
CA GLY A 98 -24.23 -2.91 4.23
C GLY A 98 -24.06 -4.11 3.27
N ASN A 99 -23.04 -4.96 3.45
CA ASN A 99 -22.75 -6.08 2.54
C ASN A 99 -22.53 -5.61 1.08
N GLN A 100 -21.95 -4.42 0.90
CA GLN A 100 -21.64 -3.89 -0.43
C GLN A 100 -20.35 -4.49 -1.01
N PRO A 101 -20.31 -4.79 -2.32
CA PRO A 101 -19.11 -5.27 -2.98
C PRO A 101 -18.02 -4.19 -3.04
N ILE A 102 -16.77 -4.63 -3.11
CA ILE A 102 -15.64 -3.78 -3.51
C ILE A 102 -15.73 -3.61 -5.03
N GLY A 103 -15.89 -2.37 -5.51
CA GLY A 103 -15.86 -2.02 -6.92
C GLY A 103 -14.51 -1.45 -7.31
N ILE A 104 -13.87 -1.99 -8.35
CA ILE A 104 -12.60 -1.48 -8.88
C ILE A 104 -12.82 -1.07 -10.33
N ASP A 105 -12.65 0.21 -10.62
CA ASP A 105 -12.85 0.76 -11.96
C ASP A 105 -11.54 0.72 -12.76
N VAL A 106 -11.58 -0.03 -13.86
CA VAL A 106 -10.46 -0.24 -14.80
C VAL A 106 -10.44 0.84 -15.90
N GLY A 107 -11.42 1.74 -15.90
CA GLY A 107 -11.53 2.87 -16.82
C GLY A 107 -11.97 2.52 -18.24
N GLU A 108 -12.02 1.23 -18.56
CA GLU A 108 -12.40 0.71 -19.89
C GLU A 108 -13.38 -0.47 -19.72
N PRO A 109 -14.27 -0.73 -20.69
CA PRO A 109 -15.25 -1.80 -20.61
C PRO A 109 -14.62 -3.18 -20.39
N ILE A 110 -15.07 -3.88 -19.34
CA ILE A 110 -14.66 -5.26 -19.05
C ILE A 110 -15.58 -6.21 -19.81
N LEU A 111 -14.99 -6.96 -20.73
CA LEU A 111 -15.70 -7.92 -21.57
C LEU A 111 -15.83 -9.29 -20.90
N ALA A 112 -14.78 -9.71 -20.18
CA ALA A 112 -14.76 -11.00 -19.51
C ALA A 112 -13.73 -11.06 -18.37
N VAL A 113 -14.03 -11.89 -17.36
CA VAL A 113 -13.04 -12.35 -16.38
C VAL A 113 -12.43 -13.65 -16.90
N LEU A 114 -11.16 -13.62 -17.26
CA LEU A 114 -10.44 -14.75 -17.86
C LEU A 114 -9.97 -15.76 -16.82
N ALA A 115 -9.45 -15.27 -15.69
CA ALA A 115 -8.89 -16.11 -14.64
C ALA A 115 -8.96 -15.40 -13.29
N THR A 116 -8.97 -16.18 -12.21
CA THR A 116 -8.84 -15.68 -10.84
C THR A 116 -7.90 -16.58 -10.04
N SER A 117 -7.01 -16.00 -9.24
CA SER A 117 -6.00 -16.75 -8.46
C SER A 117 -6.59 -17.68 -7.40
N SER A 118 -7.80 -17.38 -6.92
CA SER A 118 -8.57 -18.23 -6.01
C SER A 118 -10.02 -18.30 -6.48
N PRO A 119 -10.80 -19.32 -6.07
CA PRO A 119 -12.23 -19.39 -6.38
C PRO A 119 -12.98 -18.27 -5.62
N CYS A 120 -12.91 -17.07 -6.17
CA CYS A 120 -13.62 -15.90 -5.70
C CYS A 120 -14.71 -15.59 -6.72
N PRO A 121 -16.00 -15.63 -6.34
CA PRO A 121 -17.02 -15.11 -7.22
C PRO A 121 -16.70 -13.63 -7.49
N SER A 122 -16.77 -13.24 -8.75
CA SER A 122 -16.63 -11.86 -9.20
C SER A 122 -17.69 -11.60 -10.26
N SER A 123 -18.13 -10.35 -10.32
CA SER A 123 -19.06 -9.88 -11.34
C SER A 123 -18.50 -8.61 -11.94
N THR A 124 -18.91 -8.29 -13.17
CA THR A 124 -18.46 -7.09 -13.87
C THR A 124 -19.67 -6.22 -14.19
N ALA A 125 -19.51 -4.91 -14.08
CA ALA A 125 -20.54 -3.92 -14.39
C ALA A 125 -19.90 -2.78 -15.19
N GLY A 126 -19.94 -2.87 -16.52
CA GLY A 126 -19.27 -1.91 -17.40
C GLY A 126 -17.75 -2.00 -17.24
N SER A 127 -17.12 -0.95 -16.71
CA SER A 127 -15.68 -0.90 -16.42
C SER A 127 -15.30 -1.31 -14.99
N GLU A 128 -16.30 -1.60 -14.15
CA GLU A 128 -16.09 -1.96 -12.75
C GLU A 128 -16.03 -3.48 -12.55
N LEU A 129 -14.97 -3.94 -11.87
CA LEU A 129 -14.87 -5.27 -11.30
C LEU A 129 -15.48 -5.24 -9.89
N LEU A 130 -16.55 -6.01 -9.67
CA LEU A 130 -17.26 -6.12 -8.40
C LEU A 130 -16.86 -7.41 -7.68
N ILE A 131 -16.23 -7.26 -6.52
CA ILE A 131 -15.82 -8.34 -5.63
C ILE A 131 -16.79 -8.38 -4.45
N PRO A 132 -17.58 -9.44 -4.29
CA PRO A 132 -18.58 -9.54 -3.24
C PRO A 132 -17.90 -9.64 -1.85
N PRO A 133 -18.65 -9.27 -0.78
CA PRO A 133 -18.16 -9.41 0.59
C PRO A 133 -17.71 -10.84 0.91
N ARG A 134 -16.45 -10.96 1.32
CA ARG A 134 -15.84 -12.24 1.70
C ARG A 134 -14.83 -12.04 2.82
N LEU A 135 -14.46 -13.15 3.45
CA LEU A 135 -13.29 -13.18 4.31
C LEU A 135 -12.05 -12.98 3.42
N LEU A 136 -11.25 -11.96 3.72
CA LEU A 136 -9.90 -11.81 3.18
C LEU A 136 -8.92 -12.08 4.31
N LYS A 137 -8.23 -13.22 4.23
CA LYS A 137 -7.24 -13.58 5.24
C LYS A 137 -6.08 -12.59 5.22
N LYS A 138 -5.38 -12.49 6.34
CA LYS A 138 -4.13 -11.76 6.43
C LYS A 138 -3.18 -12.22 5.33
N ASP A 139 -2.55 -11.26 4.65
CA ASP A 139 -1.59 -11.49 3.56
C ASP A 139 -2.20 -12.19 2.32
N GLU A 140 -3.53 -12.36 2.26
CA GLU A 140 -4.21 -12.94 1.10
C GLU A 140 -4.24 -11.94 -0.05
N ALA A 141 -3.89 -12.41 -1.24
CA ALA A 141 -3.96 -11.65 -2.49
C ALA A 141 -4.84 -12.36 -3.53
N LEU A 142 -5.80 -11.61 -4.05
CA LEU A 142 -6.67 -11.97 -5.15
C LEU A 142 -6.17 -11.30 -6.42
N THR A 143 -5.95 -12.08 -7.46
CA THR A 143 -5.58 -11.56 -8.78
C THR A 143 -6.66 -11.98 -9.77
N PHE A 144 -7.19 -11.01 -10.49
CA PHE A 144 -8.18 -11.19 -11.55
C PHE A 144 -7.53 -10.82 -12.87
N SER A 145 -7.55 -11.75 -13.82
CA SER A 145 -7.18 -11.47 -15.22
C SER A 145 -8.44 -11.11 -15.98
N LEU A 146 -8.51 -9.89 -16.50
CA LEU A 146 -9.67 -9.33 -17.19
C LEU A 146 -9.33 -9.12 -18.66
N LEU A 147 -10.29 -9.39 -19.54
CA LEU A 147 -10.27 -8.93 -20.91
C LEU A 147 -11.03 -7.61 -20.99
N VAL A 148 -10.35 -6.56 -21.43
CA VAL A 148 -10.92 -5.24 -21.64
C VAL A 148 -10.68 -4.79 -23.07
N ASP A 149 -11.55 -3.93 -23.59
CA ASP A 149 -11.40 -3.34 -24.93
C ASP A 149 -11.36 -1.82 -24.81
N GLY A 150 -10.16 -1.25 -24.93
CA GLY A 150 -9.91 0.16 -24.66
C GLY A 150 -8.46 0.54 -24.96
N ALA A 151 -8.20 1.80 -25.31
CA ALA A 151 -6.89 2.21 -25.82
C ALA A 151 -5.79 2.24 -24.74
N ALA A 152 -6.17 2.55 -23.49
CA ALA A 152 -5.22 2.68 -22.38
C ALA A 152 -5.89 2.37 -21.03
N PRO A 153 -6.09 1.08 -20.69
CA PRO A 153 -6.71 0.71 -19.42
C PRO A 153 -5.87 1.19 -18.24
N ARG A 154 -6.54 1.82 -17.26
CA ARG A 154 -5.92 2.37 -16.05
C ARG A 154 -6.88 2.34 -14.88
N LEU A 155 -6.36 2.15 -13.68
CA LEU A 155 -7.19 2.28 -12.48
C LEU A 155 -7.69 3.71 -12.33
N VAL A 156 -9.00 3.91 -12.40
CA VAL A 156 -9.64 5.21 -12.18
C VAL A 156 -9.96 5.38 -10.70
N GLY A 157 -10.40 4.32 -10.03
CA GLY A 157 -10.71 4.37 -8.61
C GLY A 157 -11.11 3.02 -8.03
N CYS A 158 -11.28 3.01 -6.72
CA CYS A 158 -11.82 1.89 -5.97
C CYS A 158 -12.93 2.40 -5.04
N ARG A 159 -14.10 1.79 -5.17
CA ARG A 159 -15.24 2.01 -4.28
C ARG A 159 -15.33 0.84 -3.31
N ALA A 160 -14.82 1.03 -2.11
CA ALA A 160 -14.93 0.06 -1.03
C ALA A 160 -15.49 0.75 0.21
N GLN A 161 -16.69 0.34 0.64
CA GLN A 161 -17.29 0.80 1.90
C GLN A 161 -16.94 -0.24 2.97
N LEU A 162 -15.84 0.00 3.68
CA LEU A 162 -15.29 -0.90 4.69
C LEU A 162 -15.12 -0.16 6.02
N ASN A 163 -15.59 -0.76 7.10
CA ASN A 163 -15.45 -0.21 8.45
C ASN A 163 -14.04 -0.47 8.99
N ASP A 164 -13.36 0.58 9.46
CA ASP A 164 -12.00 0.53 10.02
C ASP A 164 -10.92 -0.08 9.10
N VAL A 165 -11.16 -0.10 7.77
CA VAL A 165 -10.18 -0.56 6.77
C VAL A 165 -9.66 0.62 5.97
N GLU A 166 -8.34 0.81 5.97
CA GLU A 166 -7.69 1.76 5.07
C GLU A 166 -7.56 1.14 3.67
N VAL A 167 -8.02 1.86 2.65
CA VAL A 167 -7.93 1.42 1.25
C VAL A 167 -6.85 2.22 0.55
N HIS A 168 -5.83 1.55 0.02
CA HIS A 168 -4.69 2.17 -0.64
C HIS A 168 -4.50 1.64 -2.06
N ASN A 169 -3.99 2.49 -2.94
CA ASN A 169 -3.53 2.06 -4.26
C ASN A 169 -2.09 1.53 -4.14
N GLU A 170 -1.80 0.39 -4.76
CA GLU A 170 -0.48 -0.24 -4.76
C GLU A 170 0.63 0.71 -5.25
N ALA A 171 0.32 1.57 -6.23
CA ALA A 171 1.25 2.58 -6.73
C ALA A 171 1.58 3.64 -5.67
N ASP A 172 0.59 4.05 -4.87
CA ASP A 172 0.76 5.04 -3.81
C ASP A 172 1.50 4.44 -2.61
N ASP A 173 1.22 3.19 -2.26
CA ASP A 173 1.89 2.48 -1.17
C ASP A 173 3.37 2.29 -1.44
N ALA A 174 3.75 1.91 -2.67
CA ALA A 174 5.15 1.81 -3.07
C ALA A 174 5.88 3.15 -2.94
N ARG A 175 5.22 4.25 -3.36
CA ARG A 175 5.76 5.61 -3.23
C ARG A 175 5.90 6.03 -1.77
N GLN A 176 4.90 5.75 -0.93
CA GLN A 176 4.94 6.08 0.50
C GLN A 176 6.00 5.27 1.25
N ALA A 177 6.18 4.00 0.92
CA ALA A 177 7.23 3.17 1.53
C ALA A 177 8.63 3.74 1.25
N ALA A 178 8.90 4.14 -0.01
CA ALA A 178 10.15 4.78 -0.38
C ALA A 178 10.38 6.10 0.39
N VAL A 179 9.34 6.92 0.54
CA VAL A 179 9.41 8.17 1.30
C VAL A 179 9.68 7.92 2.80
N ARG A 180 9.00 6.95 3.42
CA ARG A 180 9.20 6.61 4.84
C ARG A 180 10.63 6.16 5.13
N LEU A 181 11.21 5.32 4.26
CA LEU A 181 12.60 4.90 4.38
C LEU A 181 13.57 6.08 4.26
N ALA A 182 13.32 6.99 3.31
CA ALA A 182 14.10 8.22 3.15
C ALA A 182 13.98 9.19 4.35
N VAL A 183 12.84 9.23 5.03
CA VAL A 183 12.66 10.05 6.24
C VAL A 183 13.36 9.43 7.44
N LEU A 184 13.22 8.12 7.67
CA LEU A 184 13.86 7.43 8.80
C LEU A 184 15.39 7.54 8.75
N THR A 185 15.97 7.40 7.56
CA THR A 185 17.41 7.60 7.35
C THR A 185 17.85 9.01 7.71
N ARG A 186 17.09 10.05 7.32
CA ARG A 186 17.41 11.45 7.67
C ARG A 186 17.30 11.73 9.17
N VAL A 187 16.27 11.21 9.83
CA VAL A 187 16.08 11.39 11.28
C VAL A 187 17.17 10.66 12.07
N GLY A 188 17.50 9.42 11.67
CA GLY A 188 18.58 8.66 12.29
C GLY A 188 19.93 9.37 12.22
N VAL A 189 20.25 9.96 11.06
CA VAL A 189 21.47 10.77 10.89
C VAL A 189 21.44 12.01 11.78
N ALA A 190 20.32 12.73 11.86
CA ALA A 190 20.21 13.92 12.71
C ALA A 190 20.37 13.60 14.21
N ILE A 191 19.82 12.49 14.68
CA ILE A 191 19.99 12.05 16.09
C ILE A 191 21.44 11.66 16.35
N ALA A 192 22.08 10.94 15.43
CA ALA A 192 23.47 10.54 15.56
C ALA A 192 24.42 11.75 15.56
N THR A 193 24.20 12.74 14.69
CA THR A 193 25.01 13.96 14.67
C THR A 193 24.77 14.82 15.91
N PHE A 194 23.53 14.94 16.38
CA PHE A 194 23.24 15.68 17.61
C PHE A 194 23.89 15.02 18.83
N GLY A 195 23.83 13.70 18.94
CA GLY A 195 24.52 12.93 19.98
C GLY A 195 26.05 13.08 19.91
N LEU A 196 26.62 13.06 18.70
CA LEU A 196 28.05 13.28 18.48
C LEU A 196 28.48 14.70 18.88
N VAL A 197 27.70 15.73 18.50
CA VAL A 197 27.99 17.13 18.86
C VAL A 197 27.90 17.33 20.36
N LEU A 198 26.91 16.75 21.02
CA LEU A 198 26.80 16.78 22.48
C LEU A 198 27.98 16.08 23.16
N TRP A 199 28.40 14.92 22.66
CA TRP A 199 29.56 14.20 23.18
C TRP A 199 30.88 14.98 23.00
N ILE A 200 31.07 15.62 21.84
CA ILE A 200 32.23 16.49 21.59
C ILE A 200 32.18 17.73 22.50
N ALA A 201 31.01 18.34 22.68
CA ALA A 201 30.85 19.51 23.56
C ALA A 201 31.09 19.17 25.04
N THR A 202 30.91 17.92 25.46
CA THR A 202 31.30 17.45 26.80
C THR A 202 32.79 17.14 26.94
N LEU A 203 33.54 17.07 25.85
CA LEU A 203 34.98 16.77 25.83
C LEU A 203 35.87 18.02 25.80
N VAL A 204 35.33 19.19 25.43
CA VAL A 204 36.02 20.48 25.31
C VAL A 204 35.70 21.36 26.51
#